data_AF-A0A2Z6PDG1-F1
#
_entry.id   AF-A0A2Z6PDG1-F1
#
_cell.length_a   1.000
_cell.length_b   1.000
_cell.length_c   1.000
_cell.angle_alpha   90.00
_cell.angle_beta   90.00
_cell.angle_gamma   90.00
#
_symmetry.space_group_name_H-M   'P 1'
#
loop_
_entity.id
_entity.type
_entity.pdbx_description
1 polymer ?
#
loop_
_entity_poly.entity_id
_entity_poly.type
_entity_poly.pdbx_seq_one_letter_code
_entity_poly.pdbx_strand_id
1 'polypeptide(L)' 'MPTRYTLDADLKDTVVPDVLQANDKKVTALKETKKQLEERFKTGKNRWFFTKLRF' A
#
# COMPACT_ATOMS: atom_id res chain seq x y z
N MET A 1 -8.98 10.39 8.62
CA MET A 1 -10.39 10.26 8.19
C MET A 1 -10.65 8.80 7.87
N PRO A 2 -11.36 8.04 8.72
CA PRO A 2 -11.74 6.67 8.38
C PRO A 2 -12.74 6.68 7.22
N THR A 3 -12.61 5.73 6.29
CA THR A 3 -13.53 5.58 5.16
C THR A 3 -14.18 4.20 5.19
N ARG A 4 -15.35 4.08 4.55
CA ARG A 4 -16.13 2.82 4.49
C ARG A 4 -15.47 1.75 3.60
N TYR A 5 -14.47 2.12 2.80
CA TYR A 5 -13.82 1.21 1.86
C TYR A 5 -12.75 0.36 2.55
N THR A 6 -12.80 -0.95 2.34
CA THR A 6 -11.74 -1.86 2.77
C THR A 6 -10.66 -1.97 1.70
N LEU A 7 -9.42 -2.11 2.13
CA LEU A 7 -8.29 -2.46 1.28
C LEU A 7 -7.79 -3.84 1.72
N ASP A 8 -8.11 -4.87 0.94
CA ASP A 8 -7.66 -6.25 1.22
C ASP A 8 -6.21 -6.47 0.80
N ALA A 9 -5.32 -5.54 1.12
CA ALA A 9 -3.90 -5.66 0.84
C ALA A 9 -3.19 -6.27 2.05
N ASP A 10 -2.52 -7.41 1.83
CA ASP A 10 -1.66 -8.07 2.83
C ASP A 10 -0.37 -7.28 3.02
N LEU A 11 -0.52 -6.05 3.52
CA LEU A 11 0.56 -5.13 3.87
C LEU A 11 1.11 -5.40 5.27
N LYS A 12 0.47 -6.32 6.01
CA LYS A 12 0.87 -6.69 7.37
C LYS A 12 2.23 -7.37 7.41
N ASP A 13 2.59 -8.09 6.35
CA ASP A 13 3.87 -8.80 6.26
C ASP A 13 4.99 -7.92 5.69
N THR A 14 4.66 -6.92 4.86
CA THR A 14 5.65 -6.01 4.25
C THR A 14 5.94 -4.77 5.09
N VAL A 15 4.97 -4.31 5.90
CA VAL A 15 5.10 -3.13 6.77
C VAL A 15 5.16 -3.57 8.23
N VAL A 16 6.32 -4.09 8.62
CA VAL A 16 6.64 -4.47 10.02
C VAL A 16 7.33 -3.30 10.73
N PRO A 17 7.07 -3.06 12.04
CA PRO A 17 7.72 -1.97 12.79
C PRO A 17 9.27 -2.00 12.77
N ASP A 18 9.89 -3.15 12.52
CA ASP A 18 11.33 -3.30 12.36
C ASP A 18 11.87 -2.60 11.09
N VAL A 19 11.07 -2.58 10.02
CA VAL A 19 11.40 -1.90 8.76
C VAL A 19 11.44 -0.38 8.96
N LEU A 20 10.73 0.14 9.96
CA LEU A 20 10.69 1.59 10.24
C LEU A 20 11.95 2.12 10.93
N GLN A 21 12.83 1.25 11.43
CA GLN A 21 14.05 1.65 12.14
C GLN A 21 15.23 1.99 11.21
N ALA A 22 15.35 1.34 10.05
CA ALA A 22 16.46 1.53 9.13
C ALA A 22 15.98 2.03 7.75
N ASN A 23 16.67 3.03 7.19
CA ASN A 23 16.28 3.63 5.91
C ASN A 23 16.39 2.65 4.74
N ASP A 24 17.38 1.76 4.74
CA ASP A 24 17.55 0.75 3.69
C ASP A 24 16.37 -0.24 3.66
N LYS A 25 15.93 -0.69 4.83
CA LYS A 25 14.76 -1.57 4.98
C LYS A 25 13.49 -0.87 4.50
N LYS A 26 13.30 0.42 4.82
CA LYS A 26 12.18 1.22 4.29
C LYS A 26 12.14 1.24 2.76
N VAL A 27 13.28 1.47 2.10
CA VAL A 27 13.33 1.51 0.63
C VAL A 27 12.97 0.16 0.02
N THR A 28 13.38 -0.95 0.64
CA THR A 28 13.01 -2.29 0.16
C THR A 28 11.51 -2.57 0.31
N ALA A 29 10.92 -2.24 1.46
CA ALA A 29 9.48 -2.42 1.68
C ALA A 29 8.63 -1.51 0.79
N LEU A 30 9.06 -0.27 0.54
CA LEU A 30 8.38 0.64 -0.39
C LEU A 30 8.35 0.08 -1.82
N LYS A 31 9.44 -0.53 -2.30
CA LYS A 31 9.50 -1.16 -3.62
C LYS A 31 8.55 -2.35 -3.71
N GLU A 32 8.49 -3.17 -2.67
CA GLU A 32 7.59 -4.32 -2.61
C GLU A 32 6.12 -3.89 -2.54
N THR A 33 5.81 -2.92 -1.69
CA THR A 33 4.47 -2.32 -1.56
C THR A 33 4.01 -1.70 -2.87
N LYS A 34 4.90 -1.00 -3.59
CA LYS A 34 4.59 -0.41 -4.89
C LYS A 34 4.19 -1.45 -5.92
N LYS A 35 4.91 -2.57 -6.02
CA LYS A 35 4.57 -3.67 -6.94
C LYS A 35 3.18 -4.25 -6.63
N GLN A 36 2.91 -4.54 -5.36
CA GLN A 36 1.61 -5.06 -4.92
C GLN A 36 0.45 -4.09 -5.23
N LEU A 37 0.67 -2.78 -5.05
CA LEU A 37 -0.31 -1.75 -5.39
C LEU A 37 -0.52 -1.61 -6.91
N GLU A 38 0.53 -1.72 -7.72
CA GLU A 38 0.45 -1.69 -9.18
C GLU A 38 -0.31 -2.91 -9.74
N GLU A 39 -0.08 -4.11 -9.20
CA GLU A 39 -0.83 -5.31 -9.57
C GLU A 39 -2.32 -5.14 -9.23
N ARG A 40 -2.63 -4.60 -8.04
CA ARG A 40 -4.02 -4.36 -7.64
C ARG A 40 -4.71 -3.32 -8.51
N PHE A 41 -4.00 -2.27 -8.89
CA PHE A 41 -4.52 -1.28 -9.85
C PHE A 41 -4.89 -1.93 -11.19
N LYS A 42 -4.03 -2.81 -11.72
CA LYS A 42 -4.32 -3.56 -12.96
C LYS A 42 -5.51 -4.50 -12.83
N THR A 43 -5.70 -5.12 -11.66
CA THR A 43 -6.88 -5.99 -11.41
C THR A 43 -8.19 -5.22 -11.27
N GLY A 44 -8.17 -3.88 -11.22
CA GLY A 44 -9.38 -3.05 -11.13
C GLY A 44 -10.10 -3.11 -9.77
N LYS A 45 -9.49 -3.74 -8.77
CA LYS A 45 -9.96 -3.77 -7.38
C LYS A 45 -9.59 -2.45 -6.68
N ASN A 46 -10.38 -2.06 -5.67
CA ASN A 46 -10.15 -0.87 -4.85
C ASN A 46 -10.05 0.45 -5.63
N ARG A 47 -10.90 0.65 -6.66
CA ARG A 47 -10.86 1.86 -7.52
C ARG A 47 -10.86 3.17 -6.73
N TRP A 48 -11.69 3.26 -5.68
CA TRP A 48 -11.76 4.45 -4.83
C TRP A 48 -10.40 4.79 -4.18
N PHE A 49 -9.63 3.78 -3.78
CA PHE A 49 -8.29 3.96 -3.19
C PHE A 49 -7.29 4.52 -4.21
N PHE A 50 -7.42 4.16 -5.49
CA PHE A 50 -6.54 4.64 -6.56
C PHE A 50 -7.04 5.91 -7.26
N THR A 51 -8.26 6.36 -6.99
CA THR A 51 -8.75 7.64 -7.49
C THR A 51 -8.21 8.79 -6.64
N LYS A 52 -7.60 9.78 -7.29
CA LYS A 52 -7.14 11.00 -6.63
C LYS A 52 -8.33 11.72 -5.98
N LEU A 53 -8.28 11.91 -4.66
CA LEU A 53 -9.22 12.75 -3.94
C LEU A 53 -9.06 14.21 -4.41
N ARG A 54 -10.14 14.81 -4.92
CA ARG A 54 -10.17 16.23 -5.29
C ARG A 54 -10.67 17.02 -4.08
N PHE A 55 -9.85 17.95 -3.62
CA PHE A 55 -10.16 18.94 -2.60
C PHE A 55 -9.89 20.33 -3.18
#